data_AF-A0A9P9XNA3-F1
#
_entry.id   AF-A0A9P9XNA3-F1
#
_cell.length_a   1.000
_cell.length_b   1.000
_cell.length_c   1.000
_cell.angle_alpha   90.00
_cell.angle_beta   90.00
_cell.angle_gamma   90.00
#
_symmetry.space_group_name_H-M   'P 1'
#
loop_
_entity.id
_entity.type
_entity.pdbx_description
1 polymer ?
#
loop_
_entity_poly.entity_id
_entity_poly.type
_entity_poly.pdbx_seq_one_letter_code
_entity_poly.pdbx_strand_id
1 'polypeptide(L)'
;MVVGTHDMVLSQEAQNDNRIDLVGVTAVSGVSSFASDILKMATTTTVLQSIQTRASVTEHQSTKMQALRPRVEDTFMDGLSTIDGTGATIGRSAPIKGIPKFPDLYQERKWMLERMAGAFRVIARKGYVEGTAGHISIRDPVDPETFWINPLARHFGLMKASDMVHVNMKGEIIGGNYACINNAGFNIHSALHEARPDVNAACHFHSIHGKAWSAFGRPLEMLNQDACTFFKDHAVHDMFGGIAFEASEGERIATALGNKRCAILKNHGLLTTGKTVDEAAFLYTLMENSCRIQLLAEAAVASGIEKHLCPDAEAEYTYRLTTPEAMWLEFQPDYEYELAMSGGDFLS
;
A
#
# COMPACT_ATOMS: atom_id res chain seq x y z
N MET A 1 49.40 30.25 -55.35
CA MET A 1 49.72 30.37 -56.78
C MET A 1 49.28 29.05 -57.42
N VAL A 2 48.35 29.13 -58.40
CA VAL A 2 47.69 28.05 -59.20
C VAL A 2 46.80 27.11 -58.36
N VAL A 3 45.46 27.18 -58.30
CA VAL A 3 44.31 27.45 -59.21
C VAL A 3 43.95 26.31 -60.17
N GLY A 4 42.75 25.74 -59.94
CA GLY A 4 41.74 25.43 -60.96
C GLY A 4 40.97 24.12 -60.72
N THR A 5 39.66 23.98 -60.95
CA THR A 5 38.56 24.87 -61.38
C THR A 5 37.27 24.02 -61.51
N HIS A 6 36.11 24.69 -61.56
CA HIS A 6 34.74 24.33 -62.05
C HIS A 6 33.67 24.36 -60.93
N ASP A 7 32.93 25.47 -60.74
CA ASP A 7 31.78 26.04 -61.51
C ASP A 7 30.51 25.17 -61.46
N MET A 8 29.52 25.57 -60.65
CA MET A 8 28.28 26.30 -60.99
C MET A 8 27.23 25.45 -61.72
N VAL A 9 26.05 25.26 -61.10
CA VAL A 9 24.72 25.54 -61.70
C VAL A 9 23.69 25.80 -60.59
N LEU A 10 23.00 26.93 -60.73
CA LEU A 10 21.77 27.37 -60.06
C LEU A 10 20.54 26.68 -60.65
N SER A 11 19.51 26.35 -59.86
CA SER A 11 18.10 26.51 -60.30
C SER A 11 17.08 26.36 -59.15
N GLN A 12 16.48 27.51 -58.82
CA GLN A 12 15.05 27.80 -58.67
C GLN A 12 14.20 27.22 -57.52
N GLU A 13 13.50 28.20 -56.92
CA GLU A 13 12.56 28.23 -55.80
C GLU A 13 11.14 27.72 -56.15
N ALA A 14 10.40 27.32 -55.11
CA ALA A 14 8.99 27.69 -54.86
C ALA A 14 8.62 27.23 -53.42
N GLN A 15 8.56 28.13 -52.44
CA GLN A 15 7.36 28.84 -51.95
C GLN A 15 6.25 27.93 -51.39
N ASN A 16 6.02 28.01 -50.07
CA ASN A 16 4.71 28.45 -49.60
C ASN A 16 4.79 29.08 -48.20
N ASP A 17 4.44 30.37 -48.18
CA ASP A 17 4.23 31.24 -47.02
C ASP A 17 2.73 31.22 -46.68
N ASN A 18 2.38 31.33 -45.41
CA ASN A 18 1.10 31.91 -45.01
C ASN A 18 1.21 32.49 -43.59
N ARG A 19 1.49 33.79 -43.55
CA ARG A 19 1.13 34.73 -42.47
C ARG A 19 -0.39 34.82 -42.29
N ILE A 20 -0.87 35.36 -41.17
CA ILE A 20 -1.56 36.67 -41.00
C ILE A 20 -2.21 36.60 -39.60
N ASP A 21 -2.42 37.61 -38.76
CA ASP A 21 -1.85 38.93 -38.47
C ASP A 21 -2.45 39.35 -37.11
N LEU A 22 -1.75 40.26 -36.42
CA LEU A 22 -2.15 40.92 -35.17
C LEU A 22 -2.63 42.34 -35.46
N VAL A 23 -3.85 42.70 -35.04
CA VAL A 23 -4.37 44.07 -34.79
C VAL A 23 -5.53 43.90 -33.79
N GLY A 24 -5.80 44.64 -32.70
CA GLY A 24 -5.37 45.92 -32.18
C GLY A 24 -6.60 46.60 -31.51
N VAL A 25 -6.61 46.64 -30.16
CA VAL A 25 -7.26 47.59 -29.21
C VAL A 25 -8.63 48.23 -29.53
N THR A 26 -9.61 48.06 -28.63
CA THR A 26 -10.42 49.20 -28.09
C THR A 26 -11.08 48.85 -26.74
N ALA A 27 -10.99 49.77 -25.77
CA ALA A 27 -11.68 49.73 -24.48
C ALA A 27 -13.04 50.42 -24.57
N VAL A 28 -14.07 49.88 -23.90
CA VAL A 28 -15.32 50.61 -23.60
C VAL A 28 -15.79 50.27 -22.17
N SER A 29 -16.03 51.33 -21.40
CA SER A 29 -16.62 51.37 -20.06
C SER A 29 -18.12 51.07 -20.07
N GLY A 30 -18.62 50.38 -19.03
CA GLY A 30 -20.06 50.24 -18.78
C GLY A 30 -20.36 49.70 -17.38
N VAL A 31 -20.78 50.59 -16.49
CA VAL A 31 -21.32 50.33 -15.16
C VAL A 31 -22.85 50.32 -15.26
N SER A 32 -23.54 49.27 -14.78
CA SER A 32 -24.86 49.39 -14.10
C SER A 32 -25.47 48.04 -13.71
N SER A 33 -25.59 47.85 -12.39
CA SER A 33 -26.73 47.29 -11.64
C SER A 33 -27.50 46.07 -12.18
N PHE A 34 -27.43 44.95 -11.45
CA PHE A 34 -28.61 44.13 -11.18
C PHE A 34 -28.64 43.76 -9.71
N ALA A 35 -29.34 44.61 -8.95
CA ALA A 35 -29.82 44.38 -7.59
C ALA A 35 -31.35 44.36 -7.65
N SER A 36 -31.91 43.16 -7.67
CA SER A 36 -33.31 42.80 -7.38
C SER A 36 -33.25 41.27 -7.25
N ASP A 37 -33.23 40.67 -6.07
CA ASP A 37 -34.39 40.61 -5.20
C ASP A 37 -33.96 40.30 -3.76
N ILE A 38 -34.06 41.31 -2.90
CA ILE A 38 -34.35 41.12 -1.48
C ILE A 38 -35.81 41.55 -1.31
N LEU A 39 -36.58 40.75 -0.58
CA LEU A 39 -37.83 41.08 0.15
C LEU A 39 -39.06 40.23 -0.23
N LYS A 40 -39.10 38.99 0.27
CA LYS A 40 -40.34 38.39 0.81
C LYS A 40 -40.03 37.74 2.15
N MET A 41 -40.08 38.56 3.20
CA MET A 41 -40.16 38.12 4.59
C MET A 41 -41.64 38.09 5.02
N ALA A 42 -41.94 37.19 5.96
CA ALA A 42 -43.02 37.27 6.94
C ALA A 42 -44.46 36.89 6.52
N THR A 43 -44.87 35.69 6.93
CA THR A 43 -46.17 35.22 7.50
C THR A 43 -46.28 33.74 7.10
N THR A 44 -46.21 32.76 8.00
CA THR A 44 -47.22 32.45 9.02
C THR A 44 -46.62 31.53 10.09
N THR A 45 -46.80 31.92 11.35
CA THR A 45 -46.48 31.17 12.57
C THR A 45 -47.64 30.24 12.95
N THR A 46 -47.30 29.20 13.75
CA THR A 46 -48.16 28.42 14.68
C THR A 46 -48.96 27.28 14.00
N VAL A 47 -48.89 26.01 14.41
CA VAL A 47 -49.28 25.35 15.68
C VAL A 47 -48.90 23.84 15.46
N LEU A 48 -48.22 23.04 16.30
CA LEU A 48 -48.56 22.51 17.64
C LEU A 48 -47.36 21.69 18.18
N GLN A 49 -47.00 21.90 19.45
CA GLN A 49 -46.16 21.02 20.27
C GLN A 49 -46.96 19.83 20.83
N SER A 50 -46.21 18.86 21.36
CA SER A 50 -46.59 17.84 22.36
C SER A 50 -47.25 16.56 21.85
N ILE A 51 -46.53 15.44 22.02
CA ILE A 51 -46.97 14.29 22.82
C ILE A 51 -45.68 13.62 23.33
N GLN A 52 -45.46 13.77 24.63
CA GLN A 52 -44.55 12.97 25.43
C GLN A 52 -45.39 11.86 26.09
N THR A 53 -44.76 10.70 26.30
CA THR A 53 -45.15 9.60 27.22
C THR A 53 -46.43 8.81 26.92
N ARG A 54 -46.23 7.58 26.45
CA ARG A 54 -46.78 6.40 27.14
C ARG A 54 -45.84 5.21 26.97
N ALA A 55 -45.23 4.83 28.08
CA ALA A 55 -44.62 3.53 28.26
C ALA A 55 -45.72 2.46 28.22
N SER A 56 -45.54 1.45 27.39
CA SER A 56 -46.23 0.17 27.52
C SER A 56 -45.16 -0.93 27.54
N VAL A 57 -45.02 -1.52 28.71
CA VAL A 57 -44.27 -2.74 28.97
C VAL A 57 -44.87 -3.86 28.12
N THR A 58 -44.05 -4.47 27.28
CA THR A 58 -44.29 -5.80 26.75
C THR A 58 -43.02 -6.60 26.93
N GLU A 59 -43.03 -7.45 27.96
CA GLU A 59 -42.13 -8.59 28.10
C GLU A 59 -42.34 -9.54 26.93
N HIS A 60 -41.32 -9.79 26.11
CA HIS A 60 -41.07 -11.15 25.65
C HIS A 60 -39.65 -11.38 25.14
N GLN A 61 -39.01 -12.31 25.85
CA GLN A 61 -37.98 -13.26 25.39
C GLN A 61 -36.57 -12.74 25.18
N SER A 62 -35.77 -12.97 26.22
CA SER A 62 -34.32 -13.04 26.21
C SER A 62 -33.83 -14.01 25.12
N THR A 63 -33.24 -13.48 24.06
CA THR A 63 -32.37 -14.27 23.19
C THR A 63 -31.08 -14.50 23.96
N LYS A 64 -30.84 -15.76 24.34
CA LYS A 64 -29.57 -16.19 24.94
C LYS A 64 -28.43 -15.76 24.02
N MET A 65 -27.54 -14.90 24.51
CA MET A 65 -26.19 -14.76 23.98
C MET A 65 -25.57 -16.16 23.95
N GLN A 66 -25.44 -16.73 22.76
CA GLN A 66 -24.62 -17.91 22.57
C GLN A 66 -23.18 -17.53 22.91
N ALA A 67 -22.62 -18.26 23.87
CA ALA A 67 -21.25 -18.09 24.34
C ALA A 67 -20.27 -18.10 23.16
N LEU A 68 -19.33 -17.15 23.18
CA LEU A 68 -18.14 -17.18 22.32
C LEU A 68 -17.50 -18.57 22.42
N ARG A 69 -17.32 -19.23 21.27
CA ARG A 69 -16.56 -20.48 21.18
C ARG A 69 -15.12 -20.20 21.61
N PRO A 70 -14.49 -21.10 22.38
CA PRO A 70 -13.11 -20.91 22.82
C PRO A 70 -12.14 -20.96 21.62
N ARG A 71 -10.99 -20.28 21.76
CA ARG A 71 -9.84 -20.43 20.86
C ARG A 71 -9.45 -21.91 20.81
N VAL A 72 -9.41 -22.46 19.61
CA VAL A 72 -8.74 -23.75 19.37
C VAL A 72 -7.25 -23.44 19.28
N GLU A 73 -6.55 -23.67 20.38
CA GLU A 73 -5.09 -23.82 20.38
C GLU A 73 -4.73 -25.28 20.10
N ASP A 74 -3.75 -25.44 19.22
CA ASP A 74 -2.85 -26.59 19.01
C ASP A 74 -3.45 -27.98 18.80
N THR A 75 -3.73 -28.31 17.52
CA THR A 75 -3.49 -29.67 17.02
C THR A 75 -2.69 -29.63 15.71
N PHE A 76 -1.52 -30.25 15.76
CA PHE A 76 -0.55 -30.39 14.69
C PHE A 76 -1.09 -31.23 13.52
N MET A 77 -0.59 -30.87 12.34
CA MET A 77 -0.91 -31.32 10.98
C MET A 77 -0.77 -32.83 10.75
N ASP A 78 -1.81 -33.42 10.15
CA ASP A 78 -1.68 -34.53 9.20
C ASP A 78 -2.78 -34.43 8.14
N GLY A 79 -2.39 -34.19 6.88
CA GLY A 79 -3.26 -34.38 5.71
C GLY A 79 -4.39 -33.37 5.49
N LEU A 80 -4.06 -32.16 5.04
CA LEU A 80 -4.91 -31.29 4.20
C LEU A 80 -6.42 -31.23 4.54
N SER A 81 -6.79 -30.93 5.79
CA SER A 81 -8.17 -30.57 6.12
C SER A 81 -8.31 -29.06 6.16
N THR A 82 -8.63 -28.46 4.99
CA THR A 82 -9.02 -27.05 4.79
C THR A 82 -8.01 -26.02 5.28
N ILE A 83 -7.65 -25.05 4.44
CA ILE A 83 -7.16 -23.77 4.98
C ILE A 83 -8.28 -23.35 5.96
N ASP A 84 -7.94 -23.28 7.25
CA ASP A 84 -8.71 -22.80 8.42
C ASP A 84 -10.13 -23.33 8.76
N GLY A 85 -10.71 -24.30 8.05
CA GLY A 85 -12.05 -24.82 8.38
C GLY A 85 -13.20 -23.88 8.04
N THR A 86 -12.97 -22.86 7.21
CA THR A 86 -13.97 -21.83 6.85
C THR A 86 -14.73 -22.09 5.55
N GLY A 87 -14.41 -23.16 4.82
CA GLY A 87 -15.19 -23.58 3.64
C GLY A 87 -14.78 -22.94 2.30
N ALA A 88 -13.69 -22.18 2.24
CA ALA A 88 -13.11 -21.80 0.95
C ALA A 88 -12.42 -23.02 0.31
N THR A 89 -13.11 -23.68 -0.62
CA THR A 89 -12.63 -24.91 -1.24
C THR A 89 -11.67 -24.57 -2.40
N ILE A 90 -10.40 -24.28 -2.11
CA ILE A 90 -9.37 -24.29 -3.15
C ILE A 90 -9.13 -25.75 -3.54
N GLY A 91 -9.49 -26.10 -4.77
CA GLY A 91 -9.17 -27.35 -5.48
C GLY A 91 -9.10 -28.62 -4.63
N ARG A 92 -10.18 -29.43 -4.61
CA ARG A 92 -10.35 -30.68 -3.83
C ARG A 92 -9.29 -31.80 -4.03
N SER A 93 -8.12 -31.56 -4.65
CA SER A 93 -7.28 -32.68 -5.12
C SER A 93 -5.76 -32.45 -5.17
N ALA A 94 -5.23 -31.24 -4.97
CA ALA A 94 -3.77 -31.03 -4.97
C ALA A 94 -3.33 -30.19 -3.76
N PRO A 95 -2.30 -30.63 -3.00
CA PRO A 95 -1.76 -29.84 -1.91
C PRO A 95 -1.11 -28.57 -2.46
N ILE A 96 -1.50 -27.42 -1.91
CA ILE A 96 -0.82 -26.15 -2.16
C ILE A 96 0.48 -26.16 -1.36
N LYS A 97 1.59 -25.78 -1.98
CA LYS A 97 2.87 -25.64 -1.26
C LYS A 97 2.75 -24.50 -0.26
N GLY A 98 3.05 -24.77 1.02
CA GLY A 98 3.14 -23.73 2.05
C GLY A 98 4.52 -23.08 2.11
N ILE A 99 4.68 -22.17 3.07
CA ILE A 99 5.97 -21.54 3.39
C ILE A 99 7.00 -22.64 3.70
N PRO A 100 8.15 -22.69 3.00
CA PRO A 100 9.16 -23.71 3.25
C PRO A 100 9.76 -23.56 4.66
N LYS A 101 10.08 -24.69 5.29
CA LYS A 101 10.79 -24.74 6.57
C LYS A 101 12.23 -25.16 6.32
N PHE A 102 13.17 -24.49 6.99
CA PHE A 102 14.60 -24.76 6.84
C PHE A 102 15.18 -25.25 8.17
N PRO A 103 15.91 -26.39 8.19
CA PRO A 103 16.64 -26.81 9.39
C PRO A 103 17.90 -25.97 9.66
N ASP A 104 18.41 -25.29 8.63
CA ASP A 104 19.59 -24.44 8.67
C ASP A 104 19.18 -22.97 8.48
N LEU A 105 19.39 -22.17 9.52
CA LEU A 105 19.03 -20.74 9.53
C LEU A 105 19.81 -19.92 8.49
N TYR A 106 20.98 -20.38 8.05
CA TYR A 106 21.71 -19.71 6.97
C TYR A 106 21.07 -19.99 5.60
N GLN A 107 20.46 -21.17 5.42
CA GLN A 107 19.65 -21.46 4.22
C GLN A 107 18.35 -20.67 4.25
N GLU A 108 17.71 -20.54 5.42
CA GLU A 108 16.54 -19.68 5.60
C GLU A 108 16.85 -18.23 5.25
N ARG A 109 17.95 -17.68 5.79
CA ARG A 109 18.43 -16.33 5.47
C ARG A 109 18.60 -16.16 3.97
N LYS A 110 19.33 -17.07 3.31
CA LYS A 110 19.55 -17.00 1.86
C LYS A 110 18.20 -16.96 1.11
N TRP A 111 17.28 -17.86 1.45
CA TRP A 111 15.96 -17.90 0.85
C TRP A 111 15.20 -16.59 1.09
N MET A 112 15.20 -16.04 2.30
CA MET A 112 14.53 -14.76 2.60
C MET A 112 15.11 -13.58 1.78
N LEU A 113 16.42 -13.54 1.55
CA LEU A 113 17.05 -12.52 0.71
C LEU A 113 16.67 -12.65 -0.77
N GLU A 114 16.57 -13.89 -1.28
CA GLU A 114 16.05 -14.15 -2.62
C GLU A 114 14.59 -13.70 -2.75
N ARG A 115 13.75 -14.01 -1.74
CA ARG A 115 12.35 -13.54 -1.68
C ARG A 115 12.27 -12.02 -1.67
N MET A 116 13.11 -11.35 -0.88
CA MET A 116 13.18 -9.90 -0.79
C MET A 116 13.58 -9.24 -2.10
N ALA A 117 14.59 -9.79 -2.79
CA ALA A 117 14.99 -9.32 -4.12
C ALA A 117 13.84 -9.47 -5.13
N GLY A 118 13.15 -10.63 -5.14
CA GLY A 118 11.97 -10.84 -5.98
C GLY A 118 10.82 -9.89 -5.65
N ALA A 119 10.60 -9.56 -4.37
CA ALA A 119 9.59 -8.59 -3.97
C ALA A 119 9.86 -7.20 -4.55
N PHE A 120 11.10 -6.69 -4.50
CA PHE A 120 11.46 -5.44 -5.18
C PHE A 120 11.19 -5.49 -6.69
N ARG A 121 11.51 -6.60 -7.34
CA ARG A 121 11.29 -6.77 -8.78
C ARG A 121 9.80 -6.74 -9.14
N VAL A 122 8.96 -7.40 -8.33
CA VAL A 122 7.49 -7.34 -8.47
C VAL A 122 6.97 -5.91 -8.28
N ILE A 123 7.41 -5.21 -7.24
CA ILE A 123 7.05 -3.80 -6.98
C ILE A 123 7.44 -2.91 -8.16
N ALA A 124 8.62 -3.12 -8.74
CA ALA A 124 9.07 -2.42 -9.94
C ALA A 124 8.20 -2.71 -11.16
N ARG A 125 7.87 -3.99 -11.39
CA ARG A 125 7.04 -4.41 -12.53
C ARG A 125 5.63 -3.84 -12.46
N LYS A 126 5.07 -3.69 -11.25
CA LYS A 126 3.78 -3.05 -11.02
C LYS A 126 3.82 -1.51 -11.13
N GLY A 127 5.01 -0.91 -11.30
CA GLY A 127 5.17 0.52 -11.50
C GLY A 127 5.13 1.35 -10.22
N TYR A 128 5.48 0.76 -9.07
CA TYR A 128 5.39 1.42 -7.75
C TYR A 128 6.72 2.08 -7.31
N VAL A 129 7.67 2.25 -8.23
CA VAL A 129 8.98 2.87 -7.98
C VAL A 129 8.87 4.38 -8.03
N GLU A 130 9.47 5.07 -7.06
CA GLU A 130 9.55 6.53 -7.00
C GLU A 130 11.00 6.96 -6.69
N GLY A 131 11.81 7.14 -7.74
CA GLY A 131 13.23 7.51 -7.59
C GLY A 131 13.99 6.57 -6.64
N THR A 132 14.54 7.13 -5.56
CA THR A 132 15.26 6.38 -4.51
C THR A 132 14.40 6.04 -3.29
N ALA A 133 13.11 6.40 -3.29
CA ALA A 133 12.24 6.17 -2.16
C ALA A 133 11.73 4.73 -2.13
N GLY A 134 11.55 4.23 -0.91
CA GLY A 134 11.03 2.90 -0.64
C GLY A 134 12.09 1.92 -0.15
N HIS A 135 11.65 1.05 0.74
CA HIS A 135 12.49 0.11 1.44
C HIS A 135 11.69 -1.10 1.89
N ILE A 136 12.36 -2.24 1.87
CA ILE A 136 11.94 -3.45 2.55
C ILE A 136 13.00 -3.73 3.61
N SER A 137 12.59 -4.11 4.82
CA SER A 137 13.48 -4.73 5.79
C SER A 137 13.00 -6.12 6.15
N ILE A 138 13.94 -7.02 6.43
CA ILE A 138 13.65 -8.31 7.04
C ILE A 138 14.51 -8.51 8.29
N ARG A 139 13.93 -9.09 9.34
CA ARG A 139 14.65 -9.55 10.53
C ARG A 139 15.48 -10.77 10.16
N ASP A 140 16.74 -10.78 10.56
CA ASP A 140 17.62 -11.89 10.27
C ASP A 140 17.24 -13.14 11.09
N PRO A 141 17.13 -14.33 10.47
CA PRO A 141 16.74 -15.53 11.20
C PRO A 141 17.88 -16.13 12.07
N VAL A 142 19.14 -15.75 11.82
CA VAL A 142 20.30 -16.26 12.59
C VAL A 142 20.58 -15.39 13.81
N ASP A 143 20.50 -14.06 13.65
CA ASP A 143 20.61 -13.06 14.71
C ASP A 143 19.40 -12.11 14.67
N PRO A 144 18.31 -12.43 15.41
CA PRO A 144 17.05 -11.70 15.39
C PRO A 144 17.10 -10.22 15.81
N GLU A 145 18.24 -9.75 16.33
CA GLU A 145 18.49 -8.35 16.70
C GLU A 145 19.05 -7.53 15.52
N THR A 146 19.24 -8.15 14.36
CA THR A 146 19.80 -7.56 13.15
C THR A 146 18.86 -7.69 11.95
N PHE A 147 19.08 -6.86 10.93
CA PHE A 147 18.13 -6.69 9.82
C PHE A 147 18.83 -6.61 8.48
N TRP A 148 18.17 -7.09 7.43
CA TRP A 148 18.59 -6.86 6.06
C TRP A 148 17.71 -5.79 5.41
N ILE A 149 18.32 -4.87 4.68
CA ILE A 149 17.66 -3.78 3.94
C ILE A 149 18.29 -3.63 2.54
N ASN A 150 17.53 -3.08 1.60
CA ASN A 150 18.06 -2.76 0.27
C ASN A 150 19.08 -1.60 0.32
N PRO A 151 20.04 -1.58 -0.63
CA PRO A 151 20.94 -0.45 -0.79
C PRO A 151 20.19 0.77 -1.37
N LEU A 152 20.68 1.96 -1.03
CA LEU A 152 20.20 3.23 -1.58
C LEU A 152 20.56 3.33 -3.08
N ALA A 153 19.66 3.96 -3.85
CA ALA A 153 19.87 4.29 -5.26
C ALA A 153 20.06 3.10 -6.23
N ARG A 154 19.75 1.87 -5.81
CA ARG A 154 19.59 0.72 -6.70
C ARG A 154 18.14 0.64 -7.19
N HIS A 155 17.94 0.69 -8.50
CA HIS A 155 16.59 0.54 -9.06
C HIS A 155 15.99 -0.82 -8.67
N PHE A 156 14.76 -0.86 -8.16
CA PHE A 156 14.13 -2.08 -7.65
C PHE A 156 14.01 -3.18 -8.72
N GLY A 157 13.80 -2.79 -9.97
CA GLY A 157 13.79 -3.69 -11.13
C GLY A 157 15.14 -4.35 -11.46
N LEU A 158 16.22 -3.98 -10.77
CA LEU A 158 17.57 -4.55 -10.91
C LEU A 158 18.10 -5.15 -9.59
N MET A 159 17.25 -5.22 -8.57
CA MET A 159 17.64 -5.69 -7.23
C MET A 159 18.00 -7.18 -7.23
N LYS A 160 19.07 -7.55 -6.52
CA LYS A 160 19.51 -8.94 -6.35
C LYS A 160 19.63 -9.33 -4.89
N ALA A 161 19.61 -10.63 -4.59
CA ALA A 161 19.86 -11.12 -3.24
C ALA A 161 21.23 -10.67 -2.72
N SER A 162 22.26 -10.66 -3.59
CA SER A 162 23.60 -10.16 -3.27
C SER A 162 23.67 -8.66 -2.99
N ASP A 163 22.65 -7.89 -3.38
CA ASP A 163 22.65 -6.43 -3.19
C ASP A 163 22.31 -6.03 -1.74
N MET A 164 21.68 -6.92 -0.97
CA MET A 164 21.17 -6.62 0.36
C MET A 164 22.27 -6.30 1.37
N VAL A 165 21.99 -5.33 2.23
CA VAL A 165 22.89 -4.80 3.25
C VAL A 165 22.42 -5.30 4.62
N HIS A 166 23.32 -5.91 5.39
CA HIS A 166 23.04 -6.38 6.75
C HIS A 166 23.41 -5.28 7.74
N VAL A 167 22.46 -4.90 8.59
CA VAL A 167 22.59 -3.79 9.54
C VAL A 167 22.17 -4.19 10.94
N ASN A 168 22.73 -3.52 11.94
CA ASN A 168 22.22 -3.60 13.31
C ASN A 168 21.01 -2.65 13.52
N MET A 169 20.43 -2.65 14.73
CA MET A 169 19.28 -1.81 15.08
C MET A 169 19.50 -0.29 14.86
N LYS A 170 20.76 0.17 14.85
CA LYS A 170 21.12 1.58 14.62
C LYS A 170 21.33 1.92 13.14
N GLY A 171 21.18 0.95 12.23
CA GLY A 171 21.45 1.12 10.80
C GLY A 171 22.94 1.06 10.44
N GLU A 172 23.80 0.65 11.37
CA GLU A 172 25.23 0.47 11.08
C GLU A 172 25.41 -0.83 10.28
N ILE A 173 26.16 -0.76 9.17
CA ILE A 173 26.42 -1.91 8.31
C ILE A 173 27.35 -2.90 9.02
N ILE A 174 26.89 -4.14 9.16
CA ILE A 174 27.61 -5.24 9.84
C ILE A 174 27.93 -6.42 8.91
N GLY A 175 27.41 -6.44 7.67
CA GLY A 175 27.68 -7.51 6.71
C GLY A 175 26.90 -7.37 5.40
N GLY A 176 26.97 -8.41 4.56
CA GLY A 176 26.34 -8.41 3.24
C GLY A 176 27.07 -7.49 2.26
N ASN A 177 26.31 -6.71 1.50
CA ASN A 177 26.85 -5.61 0.70
C ASN A 177 27.18 -4.40 1.61
N TYR A 178 28.22 -3.63 1.28
CA TYR A 178 28.64 -2.42 2.00
C TYR A 178 28.19 -1.11 1.32
N ALA A 179 27.23 -1.19 0.40
CA ALA A 179 26.58 -0.01 -0.17
C ALA A 179 25.82 0.79 0.89
N CYS A 180 25.72 2.11 0.70
CA CYS A 180 24.97 2.98 1.59
C CYS A 180 23.48 2.59 1.64
N ILE A 181 22.83 2.81 2.79
CA ILE A 181 21.39 2.61 2.98
C ILE A 181 20.68 3.96 3.15
N ASN A 182 19.35 3.97 3.07
CA ASN A 182 18.55 5.10 3.51
C ASN A 182 18.35 5.03 5.04
N ASN A 183 19.20 5.70 5.83
CA ASN A 183 19.11 5.68 7.30
C ASN A 183 17.76 6.22 7.81
N ALA A 184 17.23 7.27 7.19
CA ALA A 184 15.93 7.83 7.55
C ALA A 184 14.81 6.79 7.40
N GLY A 185 14.81 6.09 6.26
CA GLY A 185 13.88 5.00 6.00
C GLY A 185 14.06 3.83 6.97
N PHE A 186 15.31 3.47 7.27
CA PHE A 186 15.59 2.38 8.20
C PHE A 186 15.18 2.71 9.64
N ASN A 187 15.28 3.96 10.09
CA ASN A 187 14.84 4.38 11.42
C ASN A 187 13.34 4.13 11.67
N ILE A 188 12.51 4.19 10.63
CA ILE A 188 11.10 3.80 10.72
C ILE A 188 10.98 2.28 10.95
N HIS A 189 11.74 1.50 10.20
CA HIS A 189 11.70 0.04 10.24
C HIS A 189 12.31 -0.52 11.54
N SER A 190 13.38 0.08 12.06
CA SER A 190 14.03 -0.36 13.31
C SER A 190 13.10 -0.14 14.51
N ALA A 191 12.51 1.05 14.66
CA ALA A 191 11.53 1.33 15.70
C ALA A 191 10.31 0.41 15.62
N LEU A 192 9.85 0.11 14.41
CA LEU A 192 8.77 -0.86 14.17
C LEU A 192 9.16 -2.27 14.61
N HIS A 193 10.33 -2.77 14.21
CA HIS A 193 10.79 -4.11 14.58
C HIS A 193 11.10 -4.24 16.07
N GLU A 194 11.53 -3.16 16.74
CA GLU A 194 11.70 -3.11 18.19
C GLU A 194 10.34 -3.21 18.90
N ALA A 195 9.35 -2.43 18.45
CA ALA A 195 8.00 -2.45 19.02
C ALA A 195 7.19 -3.72 18.70
N ARG A 196 7.51 -4.41 17.60
CA ARG A 196 6.79 -5.60 17.10
C ARG A 196 7.75 -6.77 16.85
N PRO A 197 8.13 -7.53 17.89
CA PRO A 197 8.96 -8.73 17.74
C PRO A 197 8.33 -9.82 16.85
N ASP A 198 7.00 -9.81 16.69
CA ASP A 198 6.27 -10.72 15.82
C ASP A 198 6.37 -10.38 14.32
N VAL A 199 6.84 -9.16 13.99
CA VAL A 199 7.06 -8.70 12.62
C VAL A 199 8.47 -9.04 12.17
N ASN A 200 8.55 -9.82 11.10
CA ASN A 200 9.81 -10.23 10.47
C ASN A 200 10.08 -9.49 9.16
N ALA A 201 9.08 -8.89 8.53
CA ALA A 201 9.25 -8.11 7.32
C ALA A 201 8.39 -6.85 7.36
N ALA A 202 8.93 -5.75 6.84
CA ALA A 202 8.21 -4.50 6.66
C ALA A 202 8.50 -3.94 5.26
N CYS A 203 7.46 -3.47 4.58
CA CYS A 203 7.52 -2.86 3.25
C CYS A 203 6.97 -1.44 3.30
N HIS A 204 7.69 -0.51 2.67
CA HIS A 204 7.26 0.86 2.50
C HIS A 204 7.67 1.37 1.12
N PHE A 205 6.74 1.97 0.39
CA PHE A 205 7.02 2.63 -0.89
C PHE A 205 6.11 3.85 -1.08
N HIS A 206 6.45 4.70 -2.04
CA HIS A 206 5.71 5.91 -2.39
C HIS A 206 4.87 5.72 -3.67
N SER A 207 4.12 4.60 -3.74
CA SER A 207 3.26 4.30 -4.88
C SER A 207 2.18 5.38 -5.09
N ILE A 208 1.75 5.52 -6.35
CA ILE A 208 0.94 6.66 -6.80
C ILE A 208 -0.38 6.76 -6.04
N HIS A 209 -1.14 5.66 -5.94
CA HIS A 209 -2.49 5.71 -5.38
C HIS A 209 -2.48 5.72 -3.86
N GLY A 210 -1.54 5.02 -3.24
CA GLY A 210 -1.29 5.03 -1.81
C GLY A 210 -0.94 6.43 -1.32
N LYS A 211 -0.01 7.10 -2.02
CA LYS A 211 0.30 8.52 -1.75
C LYS A 211 -0.91 9.42 -1.95
N ALA A 212 -1.66 9.26 -3.05
CA ALA A 212 -2.87 10.04 -3.31
C ALA A 212 -3.95 9.84 -2.23
N TRP A 213 -4.23 8.60 -1.83
CA TRP A 213 -5.21 8.29 -0.79
C TRP A 213 -4.75 8.78 0.59
N SER A 214 -3.45 8.69 0.88
CA SER A 214 -2.89 9.15 2.14
C SER A 214 -3.10 10.64 2.39
N ALA A 215 -3.28 11.45 1.33
CA ALA A 215 -3.54 12.88 1.48
C ALA A 215 -4.89 13.18 2.18
N PHE A 216 -5.84 12.24 2.14
CA PHE A 216 -7.12 12.38 2.82
C PHE A 216 -7.07 12.02 4.30
N GLY A 217 -6.03 11.32 4.77
CA GLY A 217 -5.92 10.89 6.17
C GLY A 217 -7.12 10.03 6.64
N ARG A 218 -7.62 9.14 5.76
CA ARG A 218 -8.80 8.30 6.02
C ARG A 218 -8.48 6.81 5.88
N PRO A 219 -9.12 5.93 6.66
CA PRO A 219 -9.03 4.49 6.45
C PRO A 219 -9.62 4.08 5.09
N LEU A 220 -9.18 2.96 4.55
CA LEU A 220 -9.84 2.29 3.42
C LEU A 220 -11.23 1.81 3.84
N GLU A 221 -12.21 1.98 2.95
CA GLU A 221 -13.54 1.41 3.13
C GLU A 221 -13.59 -0.01 2.57
N MET A 222 -14.44 -0.86 3.15
CA MET A 222 -14.63 -2.23 2.68
C MET A 222 -15.52 -2.23 1.44
N LEU A 223 -14.98 -1.79 0.31
CA LEU A 223 -15.71 -1.63 -0.95
C LEU A 223 -15.92 -2.97 -1.69
N ASN A 224 -15.05 -3.93 -1.47
CA ASN A 224 -15.02 -5.22 -2.15
C ASN A 224 -14.29 -6.26 -1.28
N GLN A 225 -14.32 -7.52 -1.73
CA GLN A 225 -13.70 -8.64 -1.03
C GLN A 225 -12.20 -8.43 -0.75
N ASP A 226 -11.47 -7.84 -1.68
CA ASP A 226 -10.03 -7.58 -1.55
C ASP A 226 -9.76 -6.59 -0.40
N ALA A 227 -10.53 -5.49 -0.36
CA ALA A 227 -10.42 -4.49 0.69
C ALA A 227 -10.76 -5.05 2.09
N CYS A 228 -11.60 -6.09 2.17
CA CYS A 228 -11.89 -6.80 3.42
C CYS A 228 -10.66 -7.40 4.09
N THR A 229 -9.56 -7.62 3.34
CA THR A 229 -8.25 -8.00 3.92
C THR A 229 -7.74 -7.00 4.97
N PHE A 230 -8.19 -5.74 4.89
CA PHE A 230 -7.78 -4.68 5.81
C PHE A 230 -8.85 -4.33 6.85
N PHE A 231 -9.91 -5.14 6.99
CA PHE A 231 -11.00 -4.86 7.92
C PHE A 231 -10.49 -4.73 9.37
N LYS A 232 -10.52 -3.50 9.90
CA LYS A 232 -10.00 -3.13 11.24
C LYS A 232 -8.51 -3.47 11.46
N ASP A 233 -7.76 -3.71 10.38
CA ASP A 233 -6.37 -4.17 10.39
C ASP A 233 -5.42 -3.25 9.61
N HIS A 234 -5.81 -1.98 9.47
CA HIS A 234 -4.90 -0.92 9.08
C HIS A 234 -5.08 0.34 9.93
N ALA A 235 -3.98 1.03 10.19
CA ALA A 235 -3.96 2.30 10.91
C ALA A 235 -3.93 3.48 9.93
N VAL A 236 -4.28 4.67 10.42
CA VAL A 236 -3.98 5.94 9.78
C VAL A 236 -3.05 6.71 10.70
N HIS A 237 -1.83 6.96 10.25
CA HIS A 237 -0.87 7.81 10.96
C HIS A 237 -1.09 9.27 10.53
N ASP A 238 -1.62 10.09 11.43
CA ASP A 238 -2.13 11.44 11.11
C ASP A 238 -1.07 12.56 11.12
N MET A 239 0.22 12.23 11.31
CA MET A 239 1.31 13.20 11.33
C MET A 239 2.32 12.93 10.22
N PHE A 240 2.53 13.90 9.32
CA PHE A 240 3.52 13.77 8.26
C PHE A 240 4.97 13.95 8.75
N GLY A 241 5.20 14.80 9.76
CA GLY A 241 6.52 14.99 10.39
C GLY A 241 7.63 15.63 9.53
N GLY A 242 7.60 15.47 8.20
CA GLY A 242 8.68 15.83 7.27
C GLY A 242 9.94 14.96 7.49
N ILE A 243 10.98 15.16 6.66
CA ILE A 243 12.25 14.40 6.77
C ILE A 243 13.03 14.71 8.07
N ALA A 244 12.60 15.72 8.86
CA ALA A 244 13.43 16.35 9.88
C ALA A 244 13.47 15.67 11.27
N PHE A 245 12.69 14.62 11.55
CA PHE A 245 12.60 14.01 12.90
C PHE A 245 12.53 12.47 12.90
N GLU A 246 13.51 11.83 12.26
CA GLU A 246 13.54 10.40 11.93
C GLU A 246 13.31 9.45 13.12
N ALA A 247 14.05 9.58 14.23
CA ALA A 247 13.95 8.65 15.36
C ALA A 247 12.57 8.69 16.04
N SER A 248 12.05 9.90 16.26
CA SER A 248 10.74 10.07 16.88
C SER A 248 9.58 9.73 15.94
N GLU A 249 9.80 9.78 14.62
CA GLU A 249 8.79 9.41 13.63
C GLU A 249 8.56 7.89 13.63
N GLY A 250 9.63 7.09 13.63
CA GLY A 250 9.54 5.64 13.71
C GLY A 250 8.71 5.15 14.91
N GLU A 251 8.99 5.66 16.11
CA GLU A 251 8.25 5.32 17.34
C GLU A 251 6.76 5.69 17.24
N ARG A 252 6.43 6.83 16.65
CA ARG A 252 5.05 7.28 16.48
C ARG A 252 4.30 6.46 15.42
N ILE A 253 4.97 6.08 14.34
CA ILE A 253 4.41 5.17 13.33
C ILE A 253 4.16 3.80 13.97
N ALA A 254 5.12 3.24 14.71
CA ALA A 254 4.98 1.98 15.41
C ALA A 254 3.82 2.02 16.42
N THR A 255 3.71 3.10 17.19
CA THR A 255 2.60 3.33 18.13
C THR A 255 1.25 3.42 17.41
N ALA A 256 1.17 4.15 16.29
CA ALA A 256 -0.06 4.29 15.52
C ALA A 256 -0.49 2.96 14.86
N LEU A 257 0.48 2.17 14.38
CA LEU A 257 0.23 0.84 13.85
C LEU A 257 -0.36 -0.08 14.92
N GLY A 258 0.20 -0.06 16.13
CA GLY A 258 -0.18 -0.96 17.22
C GLY A 258 -0.03 -2.42 16.77
N ASN A 259 -1.10 -3.21 16.90
CA ASN A 259 -1.11 -4.63 16.51
C ASN A 259 -1.57 -4.89 15.06
N LYS A 260 -1.79 -3.84 14.27
CA LYS A 260 -2.28 -3.99 12.89
C LYS A 260 -1.13 -4.37 11.94
N ARG A 261 -1.48 -4.87 10.75
CA ARG A 261 -0.48 -5.21 9.71
C ARG A 261 -0.15 -4.05 8.78
N CYS A 262 -1.03 -3.08 8.63
CA CYS A 262 -0.86 -2.02 7.64
C CYS A 262 -1.07 -0.62 8.22
N ALA A 263 -0.46 0.39 7.59
CA ALA A 263 -0.67 1.80 7.93
C ALA A 263 -0.71 2.67 6.68
N ILE A 264 -1.66 3.60 6.66
CA ILE A 264 -1.68 4.75 5.76
C ILE A 264 -0.95 5.88 6.47
N LEU A 265 0.18 6.31 5.90
CA LEU A 265 0.99 7.40 6.44
C LEU A 265 0.56 8.70 5.76
N LYS A 266 -0.18 9.56 6.48
CA LYS A 266 -0.80 10.75 5.89
C LYS A 266 0.22 11.63 5.17
N ASN A 267 -0.12 12.02 3.94
CA ASN A 267 0.75 12.78 3.03
C ASN A 267 2.09 12.11 2.64
N HIS A 268 2.28 10.82 2.94
CA HIS A 268 3.54 10.11 2.75
C HIS A 268 3.36 8.90 1.83
N GLY A 269 2.60 7.89 2.26
CA GLY A 269 2.47 6.63 1.52
C GLY A 269 1.87 5.51 2.37
N LEU A 270 2.26 4.28 2.07
CA LEU A 270 1.77 3.08 2.73
C LEU A 270 2.91 2.35 3.43
N LEU A 271 2.62 1.67 4.54
CA LEU A 271 3.53 0.77 5.23
C LEU A 271 2.78 -0.53 5.55
N THR A 272 3.39 -1.67 5.24
CA THR A 272 2.81 -3.00 5.50
C THR A 272 3.83 -3.89 6.19
N THR A 273 3.34 -4.82 7.00
CA THR A 273 4.16 -5.73 7.79
C THR A 273 3.70 -7.18 7.61
N GLY A 274 4.60 -8.11 7.89
CA GLY A 274 4.30 -9.53 7.82
C GLY A 274 5.33 -10.39 8.55
N LYS A 275 5.02 -11.67 8.68
CA LYS A 275 5.95 -12.72 9.12
C LYS A 275 6.89 -13.16 8.00
N THR A 276 6.51 -12.89 6.76
CA THR A 276 7.34 -13.11 5.56
C THR A 276 7.37 -11.85 4.70
N VAL A 277 8.41 -11.70 3.89
CA VAL A 277 8.48 -10.59 2.93
C VAL A 277 7.37 -10.67 1.88
N ASP A 278 6.98 -11.88 1.50
CA ASP A 278 5.88 -12.16 0.58
C ASP A 278 4.54 -11.64 1.12
N GLU A 279 4.22 -11.93 2.38
CA GLU A 279 3.01 -11.41 3.03
C GLU A 279 3.02 -9.87 3.04
N ALA A 280 4.11 -9.25 3.50
CA ALA A 280 4.21 -7.80 3.57
C ALA A 280 4.10 -7.16 2.17
N ALA A 281 4.75 -7.74 1.16
CA ALA A 281 4.73 -7.28 -0.21
C ALA A 281 3.36 -7.47 -0.87
N PHE A 282 2.69 -8.61 -0.67
CA PHE A 282 1.33 -8.82 -1.16
C PHE A 282 0.36 -7.80 -0.57
N LEU A 283 0.37 -7.66 0.76
CA LEU A 283 -0.45 -6.67 1.46
C LEU A 283 -0.19 -5.25 0.91
N TYR A 284 1.07 -4.91 0.61
CA TYR A 284 1.40 -3.63 -0.01
C TYR A 284 0.71 -3.47 -1.37
N THR A 285 0.87 -4.45 -2.26
CA THR A 285 0.31 -4.39 -3.62
C THR A 285 -1.22 -4.38 -3.61
N LEU A 286 -1.84 -5.08 -2.67
CA LEU A 286 -3.28 -5.11 -2.46
C LEU A 286 -3.80 -3.78 -1.90
N MET A 287 -3.06 -3.17 -0.97
CA MET A 287 -3.41 -1.89 -0.38
C MET A 287 -3.30 -0.75 -1.41
N GLU A 288 -2.24 -0.74 -2.23
CA GLU A 288 -2.09 0.20 -3.35
C GLU A 288 -3.25 0.09 -4.35
N ASN A 289 -3.63 -1.13 -4.72
CA ASN A 289 -4.78 -1.37 -5.58
C ASN A 289 -6.11 -0.97 -4.93
N SER A 290 -6.27 -1.22 -3.63
CA SER A 290 -7.42 -0.79 -2.86
C SER A 290 -7.53 0.73 -2.82
N CYS A 291 -6.41 1.45 -2.64
CA CYS A 291 -6.37 2.91 -2.74
C CYS A 291 -6.78 3.40 -4.13
N ARG A 292 -6.34 2.75 -5.21
CA ARG A 292 -6.76 3.07 -6.59
C ARG A 292 -8.28 2.91 -6.76
N ILE A 293 -8.82 1.79 -6.31
CA ILE A 293 -10.26 1.49 -6.41
C ILE A 293 -11.07 2.50 -5.57
N GLN A 294 -10.59 2.81 -4.36
CA GLN A 294 -11.21 3.79 -3.49
C GLN A 294 -11.27 5.18 -4.14
N LEU A 295 -10.18 5.65 -4.75
CA LEU A 295 -10.15 6.94 -5.46
C LEU A 295 -11.16 6.99 -6.62
N LEU A 296 -11.27 5.90 -7.39
CA LEU A 296 -12.26 5.78 -8.47
C LEU A 296 -13.70 5.78 -7.93
N ALA A 297 -13.96 5.06 -6.83
CA ALA A 297 -15.25 5.05 -6.18
C ALA A 297 -15.63 6.44 -5.64
N GLU A 298 -14.70 7.14 -4.98
CA GLU A 298 -14.96 8.49 -4.46
C GLU A 298 -15.22 9.51 -5.58
N ALA A 299 -14.59 9.36 -6.74
CA ALA A 299 -14.89 10.19 -7.91
C ALA A 299 -16.33 9.96 -8.44
N ALA A 300 -16.79 8.70 -8.46
CA ALA A 300 -18.17 8.37 -8.82
C ALA A 300 -19.18 8.91 -7.78
N VAL A 301 -18.85 8.80 -6.49
CA VAL A 301 -19.65 9.37 -5.39
C VAL A 301 -19.75 10.89 -5.49
N ALA A 302 -18.65 11.58 -5.82
CA ALA A 302 -18.67 13.02 -6.06
C ALA A 302 -19.57 13.43 -7.23
N SER A 303 -19.88 12.50 -8.14
CA SER A 303 -20.83 12.69 -9.26
C SER A 303 -22.27 12.26 -8.92
N GLY A 304 -22.56 11.92 -7.66
CA GLY A 304 -23.89 11.57 -7.17
C GLY A 304 -24.24 10.08 -7.24
N ILE A 305 -23.28 9.19 -7.52
CA ILE A 305 -23.50 7.74 -7.55
C ILE A 305 -23.31 7.18 -6.13
N GLU A 306 -24.29 6.46 -5.62
CA GLU A 306 -24.19 5.79 -4.31
C GLU A 306 -23.23 4.59 -4.38
N LYS A 307 -22.38 4.42 -3.35
CA LYS A 307 -21.56 3.22 -3.14
C LYS A 307 -22.17 2.38 -2.03
N HIS A 308 -22.06 1.06 -2.16
CA HIS A 308 -22.45 0.11 -1.11
C HIS A 308 -21.22 -0.59 -0.56
N LEU A 309 -21.11 -0.66 0.77
CA LEU A 309 -20.00 -1.31 1.46
C LEU A 309 -20.34 -2.77 1.75
N CYS A 310 -19.31 -3.62 1.80
CA CYS A 310 -19.42 -4.95 2.39
C CYS A 310 -19.87 -4.82 3.85
N PRO A 311 -20.94 -5.52 4.28
CA PRO A 311 -21.35 -5.53 5.69
C PRO A 311 -20.23 -6.00 6.62
N ASP A 312 -20.12 -5.41 7.81
CA ASP A 312 -19.07 -5.72 8.80
C ASP A 312 -18.92 -7.23 9.06
N ALA A 313 -20.02 -8.00 9.11
CA ALA A 313 -19.98 -9.44 9.35
C ALA A 313 -19.33 -10.22 8.18
N GLU A 314 -19.58 -9.80 6.94
CA GLU A 314 -19.00 -10.41 5.74
C GLU A 314 -17.54 -9.99 5.57
N ALA A 315 -17.24 -8.72 5.88
CA ALA A 315 -15.87 -8.21 5.89
C ALA A 315 -15.03 -8.94 6.96
N GLU A 316 -15.57 -9.15 8.16
CA GLU A 316 -14.91 -9.90 9.23
C GLU A 316 -14.70 -11.37 8.85
N TYR A 317 -15.70 -12.03 8.27
CA TYR A 317 -15.57 -13.41 7.79
C TYR A 317 -14.44 -13.54 6.77
N THR A 318 -14.42 -12.63 5.78
CA THR A 318 -13.37 -12.60 4.74
C THR A 318 -12.00 -12.33 5.34
N TYR A 319 -11.89 -11.35 6.24
CA TYR A 319 -10.66 -11.01 6.94
C TYR A 319 -10.04 -12.20 7.70
N ARG A 320 -10.87 -13.04 8.33
CA ARG A 320 -10.39 -14.22 9.07
C ARG A 320 -9.65 -15.23 8.21
N LEU A 321 -9.86 -15.21 6.89
CA LEU A 321 -9.17 -16.07 5.91
C LEU A 321 -7.77 -15.57 5.55
N THR A 322 -7.41 -14.35 5.98
CA THR A 322 -6.19 -13.66 5.56
C THR A 322 -4.97 -13.97 6.45
N THR A 323 -4.74 -15.25 6.73
CA THR A 323 -3.57 -15.69 7.54
C THR A 323 -2.24 -15.37 6.85
N PRO A 324 -1.10 -15.36 7.58
CA PRO A 324 0.22 -15.19 6.97
C PRO A 324 0.50 -16.17 5.82
N GLU A 325 0.05 -17.42 5.94
CA GLU A 325 0.19 -18.45 4.91
C GLU A 325 -0.68 -18.14 3.68
N ALA A 326 -1.90 -17.63 3.89
CA ALA A 326 -2.76 -17.19 2.79
C ALA A 326 -2.14 -16.00 2.05
N MET A 327 -1.66 -14.99 2.77
CA MET A 327 -1.03 -13.81 2.15
C MET A 327 0.29 -14.15 1.46
N TRP A 328 1.08 -15.07 2.02
CA TRP A 328 2.25 -15.62 1.33
C TRP A 328 1.85 -16.31 0.02
N LEU A 329 0.78 -17.11 0.04
CA LEU A 329 0.29 -17.82 -1.15
C LEU A 329 -0.16 -16.84 -2.24
N GLU A 330 -0.91 -15.81 -1.87
CA GLU A 330 -1.40 -14.77 -2.80
C GLU A 330 -0.26 -14.02 -3.50
N PHE A 331 0.93 -13.94 -2.89
CA PHE A 331 2.10 -13.34 -3.53
C PHE A 331 2.75 -14.23 -4.61
N GLN A 332 2.56 -15.56 -4.53
CA GLN A 332 3.32 -16.50 -5.35
C GLN A 332 3.12 -16.33 -6.86
N PRO A 333 1.90 -16.04 -7.39
CA PRO A 333 1.72 -15.82 -8.82
C PRO A 333 2.59 -14.67 -9.38
N ASP A 334 2.69 -13.56 -8.64
CA ASP A 334 3.54 -12.43 -9.03
C ASP A 334 5.03 -12.80 -8.97
N TYR A 335 5.45 -13.54 -7.93
CA TYR A 335 6.83 -14.00 -7.80
C TYR A 335 7.22 -15.02 -8.88
N GLU A 336 6.34 -15.97 -9.20
CA GLU A 336 6.53 -16.95 -10.29
C GLU A 336 6.64 -16.26 -11.64
N TYR A 337 5.79 -15.25 -11.89
CA TYR A 337 5.89 -14.44 -13.08
C TYR A 337 7.23 -13.69 -13.15
N GLU A 338 7.68 -13.12 -12.04
CA GLU A 338 8.97 -12.44 -11.99
C GLU A 338 10.15 -13.40 -12.23
N LEU A 339 10.14 -14.59 -11.64
CA LEU A 339 11.13 -15.64 -11.92
C LEU A 339 11.19 -15.95 -13.43
N ALA A 340 10.03 -16.13 -14.07
CA ALA A 340 9.95 -16.43 -15.49
C ALA A 340 10.47 -15.27 -16.36
N MET A 341 10.10 -14.03 -16.02
CA MET A 341 10.46 -12.84 -16.81
C MET A 341 11.91 -12.40 -16.65
N SER A 342 12.51 -12.64 -15.48
CA SER A 342 13.91 -12.31 -15.18
C SER A 342 14.88 -13.43 -15.51
N GLY A 343 14.39 -14.65 -15.74
CA GLY A 343 15.22 -15.86 -15.78
C GLY A 343 15.90 -16.17 -14.44
N GLY A 344 15.36 -15.66 -13.33
CA GLY A 344 15.92 -15.84 -11.98
C GLY A 344 17.18 -15.03 -11.69
N ASP A 345 17.47 -13.97 -12.44
CA ASP A 345 18.70 -13.16 -12.30
C ASP A 345 18.86 -12.47 -10.93
N PHE A 346 17.76 -12.34 -10.19
CA PHE A 346 17.70 -11.68 -8.88
C PHE A 346 18.05 -12.63 -7.73
N LEU A 347 18.13 -13.94 -7.99
CA LEU A 347 18.52 -14.94 -6.99
C LEU A 347 20.03 -14.92 -6.66
N SER A 348 20.83 -14.30 -7.54
CA SER A 348 22.30 -14.26 -7.42
C SER A 348 22.81 -13.31 -6.36
#